data_AF-A0A1Z9E2T8-F1
#
_entry.id   AF-A0A1Z9E2T8-F1
#
_cell.length_a   1.000
_cell.length_b   1.000
_cell.length_c   1.000
_cell.angle_alpha   90.00
_cell.angle_beta   90.00
_cell.angle_gamma   90.00
#
_symmetry.space_group_name_H-M   'P 1'
#
loop_
_entity.id
_entity.type
_entity.pdbx_description
1 polymer ?
#
loop_
_entity_poly.entity_id
_entity_poly.type
_entity_poly.pdbx_seq_one_letter_code
_entity_poly.pdbx_strand_id
1 'polypeptide(L)' 'MSDPTPSLWEVFKSVCASFFGVQNEATRRRDFTYGKPGQFILIGLILTLILIGGLFLIVQLALYLALAE' A
#
# COMPACT_ATOMS: atom_id res chain seq x y z
N MET A 1 -12.07 7.56 -25.78
CA MET A 1 -11.65 6.26 -25.21
C MET A 1 -10.84 6.57 -23.97
N SER A 2 -11.33 6.19 -22.79
CA SER A 2 -10.53 6.25 -21.55
C SER A 2 -9.33 5.32 -21.72
N ASP A 3 -8.12 5.83 -21.49
CA ASP A 3 -6.89 5.04 -21.51
C ASP A 3 -7.05 3.85 -20.53
N PRO A 4 -6.87 2.59 -20.96
CA PRO A 4 -7.04 1.44 -20.09
C PRO A 4 -5.91 1.34 -19.05
N THR A 5 -4.83 2.12 -19.22
CA THR A 5 -3.69 2.16 -18.31
C THR A 5 -4.08 2.83 -16.99
N PRO A 6 -3.95 2.15 -15.84
CA PRO A 6 -4.27 2.75 -14.55
C PRO A 6 -3.31 3.90 -14.24
N SER A 7 -3.87 5.01 -13.79
CA SER A 7 -3.10 6.15 -13.27
C SER A 7 -2.39 5.79 -11.95
N LEU A 8 -1.36 6.56 -11.57
CA LEU A 8 -0.64 6.36 -10.29
C LEU A 8 -1.59 6.35 -9.08
N TRP A 9 -2.62 7.19 -9.09
CA TRP A 9 -3.62 7.24 -8.03
C TRP A 9 -4.50 5.99 -7.98
N GLU A 10 -4.83 5.40 -9.12
CA GLU A 10 -5.55 4.14 -9.19
C GLU A 10 -4.69 2.96 -8.74
N VAL A 11 -3.41 2.94 -9.11
CA VAL A 11 -2.46 1.95 -8.59
C VAL A 11 -2.36 2.07 -7.07
N PHE A 12 -2.23 3.28 -6.53
CA PHE A 12 -2.20 3.51 -5.08
C PHE A 12 -3.44 2.96 -4.38
N LYS A 13 -4.65 3.32 -4.84
CA LYS A 13 -5.90 2.79 -4.28
C LYS A 13 -5.99 1.27 -4.37
N SER A 14 -5.52 0.70 -5.48
CA SER A 14 -5.56 -0.74 -5.71
C SER A 14 -4.62 -1.48 -4.76
N VAL A 15 -3.38 -0.99 -4.58
CA VAL A 15 -2.44 -1.55 -3.60
C VAL A 15 -3.02 -1.44 -2.19
N CYS A 16 -3.57 -0.28 -1.80
CA CYS A 16 -4.26 -0.16 -0.50
C CYS A 16 -5.39 -1.19 -0.35
N ALA A 17 -6.27 -1.32 -1.35
CA ALA A 17 -7.36 -2.29 -1.33
C ALA A 17 -6.84 -3.74 -1.23
N SER A 18 -5.73 -4.08 -1.88
CA SER A 18 -5.07 -5.39 -1.74
C SER A 18 -4.53 -5.62 -0.33
N PHE A 19 -3.90 -4.62 0.29
CA PHE A 19 -3.41 -4.71 1.69
C PHE A 19 -4.54 -4.95 2.69
N PHE A 20 -5.69 -4.30 2.49
CA PHE A 20 -6.89 -4.51 3.33
C PHE A 20 -7.67 -5.77 2.95
N GLY A 21 -7.30 -6.48 1.87
CA GLY A 21 -8.02 -7.66 1.39
C GLY A 21 -9.39 -7.37 0.77
N VAL A 22 -9.70 -6.10 0.47
CA VAL A 22 -10.99 -5.64 -0.08
C VAL A 22 -10.94 -5.40 -1.60
N GLN A 23 -9.88 -5.86 -2.27
CA GLN A 23 -9.73 -5.72 -3.72
C GLN A 23 -10.76 -6.58 -4.47
N ASN A 24 -11.48 -5.98 -5.43
CA ASN A 24 -12.42 -6.71 -6.29
C ASN A 24 -11.77 -7.26 -7.57
N GLU A 25 -12.44 -8.22 -8.21
CA GLU A 25 -11.99 -8.90 -9.42
C GLU A 25 -11.81 -7.98 -10.63
N ALA A 26 -12.69 -6.99 -10.83
CA ALA A 26 -12.61 -6.08 -11.97
C ALA A 26 -11.36 -5.19 -11.90
N THR A 27 -11.06 -4.67 -10.71
CA THR A 27 -9.87 -3.87 -10.41
C THR A 27 -8.62 -4.73 -10.60
N ARG A 28 -8.60 -5.93 -10.01
CA ARG A 28 -7.51 -6.88 -10.18
C ARG A 28 -7.24 -7.17 -11.67
N ARG A 29 -8.26 -7.53 -12.45
CA ARG A 29 -8.08 -7.80 -13.88
C ARG A 29 -7.53 -6.60 -14.64
N ARG A 30 -8.04 -5.38 -14.40
CA ARG A 30 -7.52 -4.16 -15.03
C ARG A 30 -6.05 -3.95 -14.68
N ASP A 31 -5.71 -4.06 -13.40
CA ASP A 31 -4.37 -3.81 -12.87
C ASP A 31 -3.34 -4.79 -13.46
N PHE A 32 -3.69 -6.07 -13.60
CA PHE A 32 -2.80 -7.08 -14.21
C PHE A 32 -2.77 -7.04 -15.75
N THR A 33 -3.81 -6.52 -16.40
CA THR A 33 -3.89 -6.48 -17.88
C THR A 33 -3.21 -5.22 -18.44
N TYR A 34 -3.40 -4.08 -17.78
CA TYR A 34 -2.99 -2.77 -18.30
C TYR A 34 -2.00 -2.04 -17.39
N GLY A 35 -1.81 -2.50 -16.15
CA GLY A 35 -0.91 -1.86 -15.20
C GLY A 35 0.56 -2.20 -15.43
N LYS A 36 1.44 -1.29 -15.03
CA LYS A 36 2.91 -1.51 -15.07
C LYS A 36 3.36 -2.11 -13.73
N PRO A 37 3.92 -3.35 -13.69
CA PRO A 37 4.28 -4.01 -12.44
C PRO A 37 5.19 -3.18 -11.52
N GLY A 38 6.12 -2.40 -12.09
CA GLY A 38 7.03 -1.54 -11.32
C GLY A 38 6.32 -0.49 -10.46
N GLN A 39 5.16 0.04 -10.88
CA GLN A 39 4.39 1.01 -10.09
C GLN A 39 3.78 0.36 -8.85
N PHE A 40 3.26 -0.87 -8.98
CA PHE A 40 2.70 -1.62 -7.87
C PHE A 40 3.78 -2.01 -6.85
N ILE A 41 4.95 -2.47 -7.33
CA ILE A 41 6.08 -2.82 -6.47
C ILE A 41 6.56 -1.59 -5.69
N LEU A 42 6.75 -0.46 -6.36
CA LEU A 42 7.21 0.78 -5.74
C LEU A 42 6.25 1.24 -4.63
N ILE A 43 4.95 1.31 -4.94
CA ILE A 43 3.94 1.75 -3.97
C ILE A 43 3.81 0.74 -2.82
N GLY A 44 3.80 -0.55 -3.12
CA GLY A 44 3.77 -1.60 -2.11
C GLY A 44 4.95 -1.52 -1.15
N LEU A 45 6.17 -1.35 -1.67
CA LEU A 45 7.38 -1.19 -0.86
C LEU A 45 7.30 0.05 0.04
N ILE A 46 6.86 1.19 -0.49
CA ILE A 46 6.67 2.42 0.29
C ILE A 46 5.69 2.18 1.44
N LEU A 47 4.53 1.56 1.17
CA LEU A 47 3.53 1.27 2.20
C LEU A 47 4.04 0.29 3.26
N THR A 48 4.79 -0.74 2.86
CA THR A 48 5.43 -1.68 3.81
C THR A 48 6.45 -0.98 4.70
N LEU A 49 7.30 -0.11 4.14
CA LEU A 49 8.26 0.67 4.93
C LEU A 49 7.57 1.62 5.91
N ILE A 50 6.47 2.25 5.50
CA ILE A 50 5.64 3.09 6.38
C ILE A 50 5.06 2.25 7.52
N LEU A 51 4.55 1.05 7.23
CA LEU A 51 4.02 0.16 8.27
C LEU A 51 5.10 -0.23 9.28
N ILE A 52 6.27 -0.65 8.81
CA ILE A 52 7.40 -1.02 9.67
C ILE A 52 7.84 0.18 10.53
N GLY A 53 8.01 1.35 9.92
CA GLY A 53 8.37 2.58 10.62
C GLY A 53 7.31 2.97 11.67
N GLY A 54 6.03 2.86 11.33
CA GLY A 54 4.92 3.11 12.25
C GLY A 54 4.95 2.16 13.45
N LEU A 55 5.11 0.86 13.22
CA LEU A 55 5.23 -0.13 14.30
C LEU A 55 6.45 0.13 15.17
N PHE A 56 7.60 0.46 14.57
CA PHE A 56 8.81 0.82 15.29
C PHE A 56 8.59 2.03 16.22
N LEU A 57 7.95 3.09 15.71
CA LEU A 57 7.63 4.28 16.50
C LEU A 57 6.64 3.98 17.63
N ILE A 58 5.63 3.15 17.37
CA ILE A 58 4.67 2.71 18.39
C ILE A 58 5.38 1.93 19.50
N VAL A 59 6.27 1.01 19.15
CA VAL A 59 7.06 0.25 20.14
C VAL A 59 7.97 1.17 20.94
N GLN A 60 8.67 2.10 20.29
CA GLN A 60 9.50 3.09 20.99
C GLN A 60 8.68 3.97 21.94
N LEU A 61 7.51 4.43 21.50
CA LEU A 61 6.60 5.19 22.35
C LEU A 61 6.14 4.37 23.56
N ALA A 62 5.77 3.10 23.34
CA ALA A 62 5.35 2.20 24.42
C ALA A 62 6.47 1.97 25.45
N LEU A 63 7.70 1.74 24.99
CA LEU A 63 8.87 1.57 25.86
C LEU A 63 9.20 2.86 26.63
N TYR A 64 9.14 4.02 25.97
CA TYR A 64 9.35 5.31 26.62
C TYR A 64 8.34 5.53 27.74
N LEU A 65 7.06 5.29 27.48
CA LEU A 65 6.01 5.44 28.48
C LEU A 65 6.17 4.46 29.65
N ALA A 66 6.53 3.19 29.37
CA ALA A 66 6.69 2.16 30.40
C ALA A 66 7.92 2.38 31.31
N LEU A 67 8.95 3.09 30.83
CA LEU A 67 10.17 3.40 31.60
C LEU A 67 10.17 4.82 32.18
N ALA A 68 9.15 5.63 31.88
CA ALA A 68 8.97 6.99 32.39
C ALA A 68 8.23 7.02 33.75
N GLU A 69 7.85 5.86 34.27
CA GLU A 69 7.37 5.63 35.64
C GLU A 69 8.54 5.31 36.58
#